data_AF-A0A158D2N4-F1
#
_entry.id   AF-A0A158D2N4-F1
#
_cell.length_a   1.000
_cell.length_b   1.000
_cell.length_c   1.000
_cell.angle_alpha   90.00
_cell.angle_beta   90.00
_cell.angle_gamma   90.00
#
_symmetry.space_group_name_H-M   'P 1'
#
loop_
_entity.id
_entity.type
_entity.pdbx_description
1 polymer ?
#
loop_
_entity_poly.entity_id
_entity_poly.type
_entity_poly.pdbx_seq_one_letter_code
_entity_poly.pdbx_strand_id
1 'polypeptide(L)'
;MAASKNGISASGLTPHTPRLANSYSVTLANNQCNYNADEGIQYGLQCGIAIVGNIAIGNGDLGIEGDTSFATTKTAESMGFEIPSQTVLTGNYIDGRKADGTLGLGGIGFSGGNEGVCIISNNIVRCVSGKMGIAISQNAGGYVLIEGNLLDQCNPGANQHQIQARAQYVKLAGNVVVRPGADYPHSFAFLYGTIQTAIIDGNYAEAMHSTSISVAPSAASLSLLRVAHNTFMGSSAGAIAFAPDRACAVQTVDVSSNLLLNVNASGASDKRAITIRPSSSDLTVTVAKLSIRDNTVTYAGTTLYPVGMSNMQASAVATAEIVRNDFGAPTMPYGNRSIDSNDVVAPSQLFESSNNLPGQRATRGTAPPTDGSWAIGDAVTNSNPASASSPVVGWVCTAAGTPGTWKSYGALS
;
A
#
# COMPACT_ATOMS: atom_id res chain seq x y z
N MET A 1 28.77 -36.40 3.40
CA MET A 1 27.64 -36.39 4.34
C MET A 1 26.70 -35.29 3.88
N ALA A 2 25.49 -35.62 3.43
CA ALA A 2 24.50 -34.61 3.10
C ALA A 2 24.04 -34.00 4.42
N ALA A 3 24.44 -32.76 4.71
CA ALA A 3 23.88 -32.01 5.83
C ALA A 3 22.36 -31.93 5.65
N SER A 4 21.59 -31.95 6.74
CA SER A 4 20.18 -31.60 6.67
C SER A 4 20.07 -30.22 6.02
N LYS A 5 19.29 -30.12 4.95
CA LYS A 5 19.10 -28.84 4.25
C LYS A 5 18.42 -27.82 5.18
N ASN A 6 17.46 -28.31 5.97
CA ASN A 6 16.62 -27.51 6.85
C ASN A 6 16.93 -27.74 8.32
N GLY A 7 16.69 -26.71 9.14
CA GLY A 7 16.82 -26.82 10.60
C GLY A 7 15.69 -27.66 11.21
N ILE A 8 14.44 -27.24 10.98
CA ILE A 8 13.24 -28.02 11.31
C ILE A 8 12.41 -28.19 10.04
N SER A 9 11.96 -29.42 9.78
CA SER A 9 11.00 -29.72 8.73
C SER A 9 9.77 -30.38 9.34
N ALA A 10 8.60 -29.76 9.18
CA ALA A 10 7.32 -30.34 9.53
C ALA A 10 6.60 -30.77 8.23
N SER A 11 6.73 -32.05 7.88
CA SER A 11 6.14 -32.58 6.65
C SER A 11 4.61 -32.43 6.66
N GLY A 12 4.10 -31.85 5.58
CA GLY A 12 2.66 -31.74 5.32
C GLY A 12 2.10 -32.93 4.56
N LEU A 13 0.87 -32.78 4.06
CA LEU A 13 0.17 -33.76 3.23
C LEU A 13 1.06 -34.39 2.15
N THR A 14 0.84 -35.67 1.87
CA THR A 14 1.07 -36.23 0.53
C THR A 14 -0.29 -36.42 -0.15
N PRO A 15 -0.43 -36.22 -1.48
CA PRO A 15 -1.71 -36.24 -2.19
C PRO A 15 -2.56 -37.53 -2.06
N HIS A 16 -2.07 -38.58 -1.41
CA HIS A 16 -2.67 -39.91 -1.38
C HIS A 16 -2.97 -40.44 0.03
N THR A 17 -2.80 -39.64 1.08
CA THR A 17 -3.07 -40.10 2.46
C THR A 17 -4.48 -39.69 2.94
N PRO A 18 -5.26 -40.61 3.55
CA PRO A 18 -6.57 -40.28 4.08
C PRO A 18 -6.46 -39.22 5.20
N ARG A 19 -7.50 -38.39 5.32
CA ARG A 19 -7.65 -37.21 6.22
C ARG A 19 -7.19 -37.41 7.69
N LEU A 20 -7.06 -38.65 8.16
CA LEU A 20 -6.66 -39.00 9.53
C LEU A 20 -5.14 -39.12 9.74
N ALA A 21 -4.31 -39.06 8.69
CA ALA A 21 -2.86 -39.22 8.79
C ALA A 21 -2.08 -37.88 8.86
N ASN A 22 -2.76 -36.75 9.02
CA ASN A 22 -2.13 -35.44 8.91
C ASN A 22 -1.59 -34.96 10.25
N SER A 23 -0.51 -34.19 10.16
CA SER A 23 -0.06 -33.33 11.25
C SER A 23 -1.10 -32.20 11.43
N TYR A 24 -1.78 -32.22 12.57
CA TYR A 24 -2.72 -31.20 13.01
C TYR A 24 -2.18 -30.56 14.28
N SER A 25 -2.47 -29.27 14.48
CA SER A 25 -2.12 -28.58 15.74
C SER A 25 -0.62 -28.64 16.05
N VAL A 26 0.23 -28.50 15.03
CA VAL A 26 1.68 -28.49 15.20
C VAL A 26 2.10 -27.20 15.88
N THR A 27 2.87 -27.30 16.95
CA THR A 27 3.48 -26.14 17.60
C THR A 27 5.00 -26.28 17.57
N LEU A 28 5.67 -25.34 16.91
CA LEU A 28 7.12 -25.19 16.92
C LEU A 28 7.44 -23.93 17.72
N ALA A 29 7.93 -24.10 18.95
CA ALA A 29 8.17 -22.98 19.83
C ALA A 29 9.57 -22.99 20.45
N ASN A 30 10.17 -21.80 20.56
CA ASN A 30 11.44 -21.55 21.24
C ASN A 30 12.63 -22.37 20.71
N ASN A 31 12.66 -22.65 19.41
CA ASN A 31 13.75 -23.36 18.76
C ASN A 31 14.79 -22.37 18.19
N GLN A 32 15.99 -22.89 17.92
CA GLN A 32 17.04 -22.17 17.19
C GLN A 32 17.44 -22.96 15.94
N CYS A 33 17.28 -22.36 14.76
CA CYS A 33 17.62 -22.94 13.47
C CYS A 33 18.64 -22.05 12.77
N ASN A 34 19.94 -22.35 12.96
CA ASN A 34 21.01 -21.46 12.51
C ASN A 34 21.91 -22.13 11.46
N TYR A 35 22.30 -21.35 10.45
CA TYR A 35 23.28 -21.72 9.43
C TYR A 35 22.92 -23.02 8.69
N ASN A 36 21.63 -23.27 8.51
CA ASN A 36 21.17 -24.37 7.67
C ASN A 36 21.46 -24.07 6.21
N ALA A 37 21.71 -25.11 5.41
CA ALA A 37 22.06 -24.94 4.01
C ALA A 37 20.92 -24.35 3.17
N ASP A 38 19.68 -24.47 3.66
CA ASP A 38 18.45 -24.08 2.98
C ASP A 38 17.55 -23.31 3.98
N GLU A 39 16.39 -23.82 4.42
CA GLU A 39 15.50 -23.10 5.33
C GLU A 39 15.84 -23.27 6.83
N GLY A 40 15.51 -22.26 7.64
CA GLY A 40 15.51 -22.40 9.10
C GLY A 40 14.40 -23.34 9.57
N ILE A 41 13.15 -22.97 9.31
CA ILE A 41 11.97 -23.79 9.56
C ILE A 41 11.19 -23.91 8.25
N GLN A 42 10.99 -25.14 7.79
CA GLN A 42 10.12 -25.44 6.65
C GLN A 42 8.92 -26.26 7.12
N TYR A 43 7.75 -25.98 6.59
CA TYR A 43 6.59 -26.84 6.78
C TYR A 43 5.78 -26.97 5.48
N GLY A 44 5.21 -28.15 5.27
CA GLY A 44 4.29 -28.42 4.16
C GLY A 44 2.86 -27.96 4.47
N LEU A 45 1.87 -28.51 3.77
CA LEU A 45 0.46 -28.28 4.08
C LEU A 45 0.10 -28.81 5.48
N GLN A 46 -0.19 -27.88 6.40
CA GLN A 46 -0.57 -28.14 7.78
C GLN A 46 -1.91 -27.49 8.09
N CYS A 47 -2.74 -28.13 8.91
CA CYS A 47 -3.96 -27.52 9.44
C CYS A 47 -3.75 -27.19 10.92
N GLY A 48 -3.61 -25.90 11.22
CA GLY A 48 -3.27 -25.40 12.55
C GLY A 48 -1.80 -25.60 12.88
N ILE A 49 -0.92 -24.80 12.29
CA ILE A 49 0.48 -24.71 12.69
C ILE A 49 0.76 -23.37 13.38
N ALA A 50 1.42 -23.45 14.54
CA ALA A 50 1.91 -22.30 15.29
C ALA A 50 3.44 -22.34 15.36
N ILE A 51 4.09 -21.28 14.88
CA ILE A 51 5.55 -21.11 14.91
C ILE A 51 5.83 -19.87 15.78
N VAL A 52 6.26 -20.11 17.02
CA VAL A 52 6.25 -19.09 18.08
C VAL A 52 7.61 -18.92 18.73
N GLY A 53 8.14 -17.70 18.77
CA GLY A 53 9.34 -17.41 19.56
C GLY A 53 10.61 -18.13 19.09
N ASN A 54 10.69 -18.50 17.81
CA ASN A 54 11.87 -19.18 17.27
C ASN A 54 12.92 -18.18 16.79
N ILE A 55 14.17 -18.63 16.73
CA ILE A 55 15.31 -17.88 16.22
C ILE A 55 15.84 -18.59 14.97
N ALA A 56 15.97 -17.87 13.87
CA ALA A 56 16.50 -18.39 12.61
C ALA A 56 17.59 -17.45 12.07
N ILE A 57 18.85 -17.87 12.10
CA ILE A 57 19.99 -17.01 11.74
C ILE A 57 20.82 -17.63 10.61
N GLY A 58 21.10 -16.86 9.57
CA GLY A 58 22.09 -17.19 8.55
C GLY A 58 21.75 -18.42 7.71
N ASN A 59 20.46 -18.76 7.59
CA ASN A 59 19.99 -19.86 6.76
C ASN A 59 20.17 -19.53 5.26
N GLY A 60 20.39 -20.56 4.45
CA GLY A 60 20.76 -20.45 3.04
C GLY A 60 19.71 -19.74 2.19
N ASP A 61 18.44 -20.11 2.39
CA ASP A 61 17.28 -19.57 1.66
C ASP A 61 16.39 -18.69 2.56
N LEU A 62 15.34 -19.27 3.18
CA LEU A 62 14.37 -18.55 4.02
C LEU A 62 14.56 -18.84 5.52
N GLY A 63 14.26 -17.86 6.36
CA GLY A 63 14.17 -18.09 7.80
C GLY A 63 13.04 -19.03 8.16
N ILE A 64 11.83 -18.75 7.64
CA ILE A 64 10.65 -19.61 7.78
C ILE A 64 9.96 -19.72 6.42
N GLU A 65 9.68 -20.94 5.98
CA GLU A 65 8.98 -21.23 4.73
C GLU A 65 7.77 -22.15 4.94
N GLY A 66 6.62 -21.74 4.39
CA GLY A 66 5.52 -22.63 4.06
C GLY A 66 5.62 -23.08 2.61
N ASP A 67 6.14 -24.28 2.37
CA ASP A 67 6.32 -24.86 1.04
C ASP A 67 5.10 -25.69 0.62
N THR A 68 4.74 -25.57 -0.65
CA THR A 68 3.58 -26.22 -1.28
C THR A 68 4.00 -27.21 -2.35
N SER A 69 5.30 -27.46 -2.51
CA SER A 69 5.81 -28.60 -3.30
C SER A 69 5.16 -29.93 -2.88
N PHE A 70 4.56 -30.00 -1.69
CA PHE A 70 3.92 -31.20 -1.13
C PHE A 70 2.42 -31.39 -1.45
N ALA A 71 1.67 -30.38 -1.91
CA ALA A 71 0.45 -30.61 -2.69
C ALA A 71 -0.07 -29.33 -3.38
N THR A 72 -0.47 -29.48 -4.63
CA THR A 72 -1.33 -28.52 -5.32
C THR A 72 -2.78 -28.83 -4.97
N THR A 73 -3.44 -27.95 -4.20
CA THR A 73 -4.89 -27.94 -4.02
C THR A 73 -5.58 -27.51 -5.31
N LYS A 74 -5.52 -28.33 -6.36
CA LYS A 74 -6.63 -28.34 -7.32
C LYS A 74 -7.73 -29.18 -6.66
N THR A 75 -8.88 -28.54 -6.45
CA THR A 75 -10.13 -29.12 -5.93
C THR A 75 -10.53 -30.47 -6.55
N ALA A 76 -10.04 -30.79 -7.74
CA ALA A 76 -10.23 -32.08 -8.38
C ALA A 76 -9.47 -33.24 -7.70
N GLU A 77 -8.33 -32.99 -7.05
CA GLU A 77 -7.48 -34.01 -6.43
C GLU A 77 -7.70 -34.14 -4.91
N SER A 78 -8.24 -33.11 -4.25
CA SER A 78 -8.58 -33.13 -2.82
C SER A 78 -9.93 -33.77 -2.50
N MET A 79 -10.56 -34.46 -3.46
CA MET A 79 -11.93 -35.00 -3.35
C MET A 79 -12.96 -33.94 -2.90
N GLY A 80 -12.74 -32.67 -3.24
CA GLY A 80 -13.63 -31.56 -2.85
C GLY A 80 -13.41 -30.99 -1.45
N PHE A 81 -12.35 -31.38 -0.73
CA PHE A 81 -12.01 -30.79 0.57
C PHE A 81 -10.91 -29.74 0.41
N GLU A 82 -11.25 -28.47 0.62
CA GLU A 82 -10.28 -27.42 0.94
C GLU A 82 -9.80 -27.71 2.37
N ILE A 83 -8.50 -27.93 2.58
CA ILE A 83 -7.93 -27.92 3.93
C ILE A 83 -7.41 -26.51 4.13
N PRO A 84 -8.11 -25.65 4.90
CA PRO A 84 -7.59 -24.33 5.20
C PRO A 84 -6.32 -24.54 6.02
N SER A 85 -5.17 -24.21 5.46
CA SER A 85 -3.99 -23.90 6.25
C SER A 85 -4.36 -22.78 7.21
N GLN A 86 -4.14 -23.06 8.49
CA GLN A 86 -4.28 -22.08 9.55
C GLN A 86 -2.90 -21.96 10.15
N THR A 87 -2.25 -20.84 9.87
CA THR A 87 -0.86 -20.65 10.22
C THR A 87 -0.70 -19.40 11.05
N VAL A 88 -0.04 -19.53 12.19
CA VAL A 88 0.29 -18.43 13.08
C VAL A 88 1.81 -18.38 13.27
N LEU A 89 2.45 -17.31 12.82
CA LEU A 89 3.86 -17.00 13.07
C LEU A 89 3.91 -15.79 13.99
N THR A 90 4.39 -15.97 15.21
CA THR A 90 4.49 -14.84 16.13
C THR A 90 5.73 -14.82 16.99
N GLY A 91 6.28 -13.62 17.19
CA GLY A 91 7.44 -13.43 18.07
C GLY A 91 8.73 -14.07 17.56
N ASN A 92 8.84 -14.41 16.28
CA ASN A 92 10.05 -15.03 15.73
C ASN A 92 11.11 -13.98 15.38
N TYR A 93 12.38 -14.35 15.54
CA TYR A 93 13.52 -13.55 15.13
C TYR A 93 14.23 -14.22 13.95
N ILE A 94 14.24 -13.54 12.80
CA ILE A 94 14.88 -13.99 11.57
C ILE A 94 15.98 -12.99 11.20
N ASP A 95 17.20 -13.49 11.02
CA ASP A 95 18.35 -12.70 10.61
C ASP A 95 19.07 -13.39 9.46
N GLY A 96 19.13 -12.74 8.30
CA GLY A 96 19.75 -13.33 7.12
C GLY A 96 21.29 -13.41 7.20
N ARG A 97 21.98 -12.80 8.17
CA ARG A 97 23.45 -12.79 8.18
C ARG A 97 24.06 -14.19 8.28
N LYS A 98 24.74 -14.61 7.23
CA LYS A 98 25.50 -15.87 7.15
C LYS A 98 26.85 -15.72 7.87
N ALA A 99 27.49 -16.85 8.16
CA ALA A 99 28.76 -16.90 8.90
C ALA A 99 29.91 -16.17 8.17
N ASP A 100 29.84 -16.07 6.85
CA ASP A 100 30.81 -15.35 6.00
C ASP A 100 30.50 -13.85 5.86
N GLY A 101 29.45 -13.36 6.53
CA GLY A 101 29.00 -11.96 6.47
C GLY A 101 28.09 -11.64 5.28
N THR A 102 27.82 -12.59 4.39
CA THR A 102 26.82 -12.42 3.33
C THR A 102 25.40 -12.52 3.89
N LEU A 103 24.40 -12.11 3.12
CA LEU A 103 23.00 -12.13 3.53
C LEU A 103 22.27 -13.34 2.92
N GLY A 104 21.40 -13.96 3.72
CA GLY A 104 20.43 -14.99 3.33
C GLY A 104 19.34 -14.43 2.44
N LEU A 105 18.67 -15.30 1.69
CA LEU A 105 17.84 -14.87 0.57
C LEU A 105 16.56 -14.19 1.03
N GLY A 106 15.82 -14.73 2.01
CA GLY A 106 14.57 -14.10 2.47
C GLY A 106 14.21 -14.36 3.93
N GLY A 107 13.18 -13.64 4.39
CA GLY A 107 12.72 -13.73 5.77
C GLY A 107 11.68 -14.83 5.97
N ILE A 108 10.42 -14.46 5.76
CA ILE A 108 9.25 -15.34 5.92
C ILE A 108 8.56 -15.49 4.57
N GLY A 109 8.38 -16.73 4.09
CA GLY A 109 7.77 -17.00 2.78
C GLY A 109 6.68 -18.08 2.82
N PHE A 110 5.59 -17.87 2.08
CA PHE A 110 4.51 -18.84 1.92
C PHE A 110 4.13 -18.93 0.45
N SER A 111 4.10 -20.17 -0.05
CA SER A 111 3.71 -20.48 -1.42
C SER A 111 2.20 -20.77 -1.55
N GLY A 112 1.73 -20.82 -2.80
CA GLY A 112 0.32 -20.75 -3.23
C GLY A 112 -0.65 -21.79 -2.69
N GLY A 113 -0.18 -22.98 -2.28
CA GLY A 113 -1.02 -24.06 -1.76
C GLY A 113 -1.45 -23.91 -0.30
N ASN A 114 -0.85 -23.00 0.49
CA ASN A 114 -1.23 -22.77 1.88
C ASN A 114 -2.43 -21.79 1.95
N GLU A 115 -3.59 -22.20 1.45
CA GLU A 115 -4.83 -21.42 1.42
C GLU A 115 -5.51 -21.44 2.81
N GLY A 116 -6.12 -20.35 3.27
CA GLY A 116 -6.80 -20.28 4.58
C GLY A 116 -6.44 -19.04 5.39
N VAL A 117 -6.28 -19.16 6.70
CA VAL A 117 -5.96 -18.03 7.59
C VAL A 117 -4.46 -18.02 7.89
N CYS A 118 -3.78 -16.95 7.52
CA CYS A 118 -2.37 -16.72 7.85
C CYS A 118 -2.23 -15.49 8.74
N ILE A 119 -1.63 -15.65 9.91
CA ILE A 119 -1.34 -14.57 10.85
C ILE A 119 0.17 -14.51 11.06
N ILE A 120 0.78 -13.38 10.73
CA ILE A 120 2.20 -13.10 10.93
C ILE A 120 2.30 -11.85 11.79
N SER A 121 2.62 -12.03 13.06
CA SER A 121 2.59 -10.92 14.01
C SER A 121 3.82 -10.80 14.88
N ASN A 122 4.25 -9.58 15.18
CA ASN A 122 5.32 -9.32 16.14
C ASN A 122 6.64 -10.06 15.83
N ASN A 123 6.95 -10.30 14.56
CA ASN A 123 8.21 -10.90 14.15
C ASN A 123 9.25 -9.81 13.85
N ILE A 124 10.53 -10.15 14.03
CA ILE A 124 11.65 -9.34 13.58
C ILE A 124 12.28 -10.07 12.41
N VAL A 125 12.30 -9.44 11.24
CA VAL A 125 13.00 -9.91 10.06
C VAL A 125 14.09 -8.89 9.73
N ARG A 126 15.34 -9.34 9.63
CA ARG A 126 16.42 -8.40 9.32
C ARG A 126 17.52 -8.97 8.46
N CYS A 127 18.24 -8.06 7.81
CA CYS A 127 19.46 -8.38 7.06
C CYS A 127 19.25 -9.52 6.05
N VAL A 128 18.11 -9.53 5.34
CA VAL A 128 17.84 -10.47 4.25
C VAL A 128 18.05 -9.77 2.91
N SER A 129 18.51 -10.49 1.89
CA SER A 129 18.83 -9.91 0.58
C SER A 129 18.52 -10.86 -0.56
N GLY A 130 17.87 -10.35 -1.61
CA GLY A 130 17.61 -11.11 -2.84
C GLY A 130 16.18 -11.67 -2.94
N LYS A 131 15.50 -11.91 -1.82
CA LYS A 131 14.05 -12.18 -1.74
C LYS A 131 13.38 -11.21 -0.76
N MET A 132 12.08 -11.39 -0.54
CA MET A 132 11.21 -10.54 0.28
C MET A 132 11.54 -10.63 1.77
N GLY A 133 11.18 -9.60 2.53
CA GLY A 133 11.14 -9.67 3.99
C GLY A 133 10.03 -10.63 4.46
N ILE A 134 8.79 -10.33 4.08
CA ILE A 134 7.63 -11.20 4.30
C ILE A 134 6.88 -11.38 2.98
N ALA A 135 6.59 -12.62 2.59
CA ALA A 135 5.82 -12.92 1.40
C ALA A 135 4.76 -13.98 1.61
N ILE A 136 3.53 -13.66 1.23
CA ILE A 136 2.39 -14.55 1.31
C ILE A 136 1.69 -14.63 -0.03
N SER A 137 1.60 -15.84 -0.58
CA SER A 137 0.82 -16.12 -1.76
C SER A 137 -0.25 -17.15 -1.41
N GLN A 138 -1.50 -16.71 -1.29
CA GLN A 138 -2.69 -17.55 -1.18
C GLN A 138 -3.60 -17.26 -2.37
N ASN A 139 -4.26 -18.27 -2.95
CA ASN A 139 -5.23 -18.01 -4.01
C ASN A 139 -6.60 -17.60 -3.42
N ALA A 140 -7.69 -18.01 -4.07
CA ALA A 140 -9.04 -17.69 -3.63
C ALA A 140 -9.29 -18.23 -2.21
N GLY A 141 -10.07 -17.51 -1.41
CA GLY A 141 -10.40 -17.86 -0.02
C GLY A 141 -9.40 -17.40 1.06
N GLY A 142 -8.18 -16.98 0.67
CA GLY A 142 -7.14 -16.61 1.63
C GLY A 142 -7.47 -15.38 2.50
N TYR A 143 -7.11 -15.45 3.78
CA TYR A 143 -7.22 -14.38 4.77
C TYR A 143 -5.86 -14.16 5.44
N VAL A 144 -5.21 -13.04 5.12
CA VAL A 144 -3.84 -12.74 5.54
C VAL A 144 -3.82 -11.53 6.47
N LEU A 145 -3.24 -11.71 7.65
CA LEU A 145 -2.99 -10.70 8.67
C LEU A 145 -1.48 -10.58 8.88
N ILE A 146 -0.88 -9.43 8.58
CA ILE A 146 0.53 -9.14 8.83
C ILE A 146 0.60 -7.93 9.75
N GLU A 147 0.91 -8.14 11.03
CA GLU A 147 0.71 -7.13 12.08
C GLU A 147 1.92 -6.92 13.00
N GLY A 148 2.32 -5.68 13.26
CA GLY A 148 3.33 -5.39 14.29
C GLY A 148 4.73 -5.95 14.00
N ASN A 149 5.06 -6.25 12.74
CA ASN A 149 6.37 -6.81 12.39
C ASN A 149 7.40 -5.69 12.17
N LEU A 150 8.66 -5.96 12.54
CA LEU A 150 9.80 -5.10 12.22
C LEU A 150 10.62 -5.73 11.10
N LEU A 151 10.79 -5.01 10.00
CA LEU A 151 11.65 -5.34 8.89
C LEU A 151 12.81 -4.34 8.86
N ASP A 152 14.02 -4.80 9.14
CA ASP A 152 15.21 -3.95 9.29
C ASP A 152 16.33 -4.38 8.34
N GLN A 153 16.84 -3.49 7.50
CA GLN A 153 17.90 -3.84 6.53
C GLN A 153 17.53 -5.02 5.62
N CYS A 154 16.25 -5.13 5.26
CA CYS A 154 15.79 -6.05 4.24
C CYS A 154 16.02 -5.41 2.86
N ASN A 155 16.69 -6.14 1.96
CA ASN A 155 17.06 -5.70 0.62
C ASN A 155 16.43 -6.62 -0.43
N PRO A 156 15.15 -6.42 -0.77
CA PRO A 156 14.45 -7.26 -1.73
C PRO A 156 15.18 -7.31 -3.07
N GLY A 157 15.21 -8.48 -3.70
CA GLY A 157 15.73 -8.62 -5.06
C GLY A 157 14.85 -7.92 -6.11
N ALA A 158 15.23 -8.06 -7.38
CA ALA A 158 14.46 -7.52 -8.50
C ALA A 158 13.00 -8.03 -8.47
N ASN A 159 12.04 -7.10 -8.58
CA ASN A 159 10.59 -7.36 -8.52
C ASN A 159 10.10 -7.96 -7.18
N GLN A 160 10.88 -7.81 -6.11
CA GLN A 160 10.48 -8.20 -4.77
C GLN A 160 10.23 -6.95 -3.91
N HIS A 161 9.43 -7.12 -2.86
CA HIS A 161 9.04 -6.03 -1.96
C HIS A 161 9.32 -6.39 -0.51
N GLN A 162 9.26 -5.39 0.38
CA GLN A 162 9.48 -5.60 1.81
C GLN A 162 8.41 -6.56 2.35
N ILE A 163 7.15 -6.23 2.09
CA ILE A 163 6.00 -7.11 2.27
C ILE A 163 5.34 -7.36 0.92
N GLN A 164 5.10 -8.62 0.61
CA GLN A 164 4.38 -9.03 -0.58
C GLN A 164 3.22 -9.94 -0.16
N ALA A 165 1.98 -9.59 -0.53
CA ALA A 165 0.83 -10.40 -0.12
C ALA A 165 -0.21 -10.53 -1.23
N ARG A 166 -0.70 -11.75 -1.39
CA ARG A 166 -1.77 -12.12 -2.30
C ARG A 166 -2.74 -13.01 -1.55
N ALA A 167 -3.99 -12.56 -1.41
CA ALA A 167 -5.11 -13.27 -0.81
C ALA A 167 -6.43 -12.53 -1.13
N GLN A 168 -7.59 -13.08 -0.78
CA GLN A 168 -8.86 -12.34 -0.94
C GLN A 168 -9.00 -11.22 0.09
N TYR A 169 -8.60 -11.48 1.33
CA TYR A 169 -8.53 -10.49 2.39
C TYR A 169 -7.08 -10.33 2.83
N VAL A 170 -6.57 -9.10 2.76
CA VAL A 170 -5.23 -8.75 3.24
C VAL A 170 -5.35 -7.58 4.21
N LYS A 171 -4.78 -7.73 5.41
CA LYS A 171 -4.58 -6.64 6.36
C LYS A 171 -3.10 -6.52 6.73
N LEU A 172 -2.56 -5.33 6.54
CA LEU A 172 -1.23 -4.93 7.00
C LEU A 172 -1.40 -3.85 8.07
N ALA A 173 -1.03 -4.13 9.32
CA ALA A 173 -1.19 -3.15 10.38
C ALA A 173 0.00 -3.00 11.34
N GLY A 174 0.39 -1.77 11.66
CA GLY A 174 1.43 -1.53 12.66
C GLY A 174 2.82 -2.08 12.30
N ASN A 175 3.10 -2.39 11.03
CA ASN A 175 4.41 -2.88 10.62
C ASN A 175 5.38 -1.72 10.45
N VAL A 176 6.66 -1.97 10.69
CA VAL A 176 7.74 -1.00 10.64
C VAL A 176 8.80 -1.51 9.67
N VAL A 177 9.08 -0.75 8.62
CA VAL A 177 10.23 -0.99 7.73
C VAL A 177 11.25 0.13 7.92
N VAL A 178 12.47 -0.23 8.31
CA VAL A 178 13.58 0.72 8.53
C VAL A 178 14.83 0.29 7.78
N ARG A 179 15.58 1.28 7.31
CA ARG A 179 16.84 1.08 6.56
C ARG A 179 16.75 0.01 5.45
N PRO A 180 15.72 0.03 4.59
CA PRO A 180 15.65 -0.94 3.50
C PRO A 180 16.91 -0.85 2.62
N GLY A 181 17.31 -1.96 2.02
CA GLY A 181 18.41 -1.95 1.04
C GLY A 181 18.03 -1.19 -0.23
N ALA A 182 19.01 -0.68 -0.98
CA ALA A 182 18.79 0.27 -2.07
C ALA A 182 18.94 -0.34 -3.48
N ASP A 183 19.25 -1.64 -3.57
CA ASP A 183 19.80 -2.21 -4.81
C ASP A 183 18.74 -2.33 -5.92
N TYR A 184 17.48 -2.53 -5.54
CA TYR A 184 16.36 -2.67 -6.48
C TYR A 184 15.18 -1.78 -6.08
N PRO A 185 14.38 -1.28 -7.04
CA PRO A 185 13.13 -0.61 -6.74
C PRO A 185 12.18 -1.56 -6.01
N HIS A 186 11.76 -1.18 -4.82
CA HIS A 186 10.84 -1.96 -4.01
C HIS A 186 9.90 -1.03 -3.21
N SER A 187 8.84 -1.63 -2.69
CA SER A 187 7.78 -0.97 -1.93
C SER A 187 7.79 -1.46 -0.50
N PHE A 188 7.17 -0.70 0.41
CA PHE A 188 6.82 -1.20 1.74
C PHE A 188 5.88 -2.40 1.58
N ALA A 189 4.85 -2.27 0.71
CA ALA A 189 3.94 -3.36 0.41
C ALA A 189 3.59 -3.42 -1.07
N PHE A 190 3.59 -4.64 -1.61
CA PHE A 190 2.96 -4.97 -2.89
C PHE A 190 1.86 -6.01 -2.70
N LEU A 191 0.62 -5.58 -2.91
CA LEU A 191 -0.57 -6.41 -2.81
C LEU A 191 -1.08 -6.74 -4.20
N TYR A 192 -1.24 -8.02 -4.54
CA TYR A 192 -1.63 -8.44 -5.88
C TYR A 192 -2.52 -9.68 -5.89
N GLY A 193 -3.08 -10.01 -7.05
CA GLY A 193 -3.92 -11.20 -7.22
C GLY A 193 -5.39 -10.96 -6.85
N THR A 194 -6.11 -11.99 -6.41
CA THR A 194 -7.58 -11.96 -6.26
C THR A 194 -8.09 -11.23 -5.02
N ILE A 195 -7.53 -10.06 -4.72
CA ILE A 195 -7.86 -9.23 -3.55
C ILE A 195 -9.27 -8.66 -3.70
N GLN A 196 -10.10 -8.89 -2.69
CA GLN A 196 -11.42 -8.29 -2.55
C GLN A 196 -11.45 -7.25 -1.43
N THR A 197 -10.58 -7.37 -0.43
CA THR A 197 -10.41 -6.40 0.65
C THR A 197 -8.94 -6.25 0.98
N ALA A 198 -8.46 -5.01 0.98
CA ALA A 198 -7.12 -4.63 1.42
C ALA A 198 -7.22 -3.52 2.46
N ILE A 199 -6.65 -3.75 3.64
CA ILE A 199 -6.57 -2.77 4.73
C ILE A 199 -5.11 -2.57 5.10
N ILE A 200 -4.61 -1.35 4.92
CA ILE A 200 -3.24 -0.97 5.26
C ILE A 200 -3.29 0.17 6.27
N ASP A 201 -3.06 -0.14 7.55
CA ASP A 201 -3.38 0.77 8.66
C ASP A 201 -2.22 0.94 9.66
N GLY A 202 -1.83 2.17 9.98
CA GLY A 202 -0.88 2.39 11.07
C GLY A 202 0.56 1.91 10.82
N ASN A 203 0.99 1.76 9.56
CA ASN A 203 2.34 1.29 9.23
C ASN A 203 3.35 2.44 9.14
N TYR A 204 4.62 2.16 9.41
CA TYR A 204 5.74 3.08 9.23
C TYR A 204 6.73 2.52 8.20
N ALA A 205 7.17 3.35 7.25
CA ALA A 205 8.28 3.00 6.36
C ALA A 205 9.12 4.23 6.00
N GLU A 206 10.43 4.05 5.90
CA GLU A 206 11.38 5.08 5.46
C GLU A 206 12.24 4.61 4.28
N ALA A 207 12.69 5.56 3.46
CA ALA A 207 13.63 5.35 2.34
C ALA A 207 13.15 4.31 1.32
N MET A 208 11.89 4.37 0.91
CA MET A 208 11.36 3.44 -0.10
C MET A 208 11.91 3.76 -1.50
N HIS A 209 12.53 2.79 -2.16
CA HIS A 209 13.15 2.97 -3.48
C HIS A 209 12.17 2.93 -4.66
N SER A 210 10.86 2.85 -4.40
CA SER A 210 9.78 2.93 -5.40
C SER A 210 8.55 3.62 -4.78
N THR A 211 7.35 3.16 -5.11
CA THR A 211 6.11 3.54 -4.44
C THR A 211 6.00 2.85 -3.08
N SER A 212 5.61 3.55 -2.01
CA SER A 212 5.51 2.94 -0.67
C SER A 212 4.47 1.81 -0.64
N ILE A 213 3.24 2.03 -1.11
CA ILE A 213 2.23 0.99 -1.25
C ILE A 213 1.83 0.86 -2.71
N SER A 214 1.84 -0.37 -3.23
CA SER A 214 1.26 -0.71 -4.53
C SER A 214 0.21 -1.81 -4.36
N VAL A 215 -1.01 -1.57 -4.85
CA VAL A 215 -2.13 -2.52 -4.81
C VAL A 215 -2.63 -2.77 -6.23
N ALA A 216 -2.44 -4.00 -6.72
CA ALA A 216 -2.74 -4.43 -8.08
C ALA A 216 -3.66 -5.67 -8.08
N PRO A 217 -4.96 -5.50 -7.76
CA PRO A 217 -5.88 -6.62 -7.76
C PRO A 217 -6.11 -7.14 -9.19
N SER A 218 -6.22 -8.46 -9.29
CA SER A 218 -6.66 -9.22 -10.46
C SER A 218 -8.07 -9.78 -10.31
N ALA A 219 -8.74 -9.49 -9.21
CA ALA A 219 -10.15 -9.81 -9.02
C ALA A 219 -11.02 -8.91 -9.91
N ALA A 220 -12.12 -9.48 -10.43
CA ALA A 220 -13.12 -8.71 -11.17
C ALA A 220 -13.79 -7.63 -10.30
N SER A 221 -13.75 -7.76 -8.98
CA SER A 221 -14.31 -6.80 -8.03
C SER A 221 -13.44 -6.63 -6.79
N LEU A 222 -13.28 -5.38 -6.35
CA LEU A 222 -12.66 -5.00 -5.08
C LEU A 222 -13.70 -4.28 -4.22
N SER A 223 -14.03 -4.84 -3.06
CA SER A 223 -15.03 -4.24 -2.17
C SER A 223 -14.43 -3.06 -1.41
N LEU A 224 -13.21 -3.21 -0.89
CA LEU A 224 -12.57 -2.17 -0.10
C LEU A 224 -11.07 -2.16 -0.30
N LEU A 225 -10.53 -0.98 -0.65
CA LEU A 225 -9.16 -0.62 -0.40
C LEU A 225 -9.14 0.51 0.63
N ARG A 226 -8.54 0.26 1.79
CA ARG A 226 -8.31 1.30 2.80
C ARG A 226 -6.82 1.43 3.09
N VAL A 227 -6.31 2.65 2.99
CA VAL A 227 -4.95 3.02 3.38
C VAL A 227 -5.04 4.15 4.38
N ALA A 228 -4.83 3.87 5.67
CA ALA A 228 -5.04 4.87 6.71
C ALA A 228 -3.96 4.90 7.80
N HIS A 229 -3.78 6.08 8.41
CA HIS A 229 -2.88 6.27 9.57
C HIS A 229 -1.43 5.84 9.33
N ASN A 230 -0.97 5.75 8.08
CA ASN A 230 0.39 5.33 7.77
C ASN A 230 1.34 6.52 7.71
N THR A 231 2.59 6.30 8.10
CA THR A 231 3.69 7.25 7.91
C THR A 231 4.68 6.68 6.91
N PHE A 232 4.79 7.30 5.74
CA PHE A 232 5.75 6.91 4.70
C PHE A 232 6.68 8.06 4.39
N MET A 233 7.98 7.82 4.48
CA MET A 233 9.00 8.85 4.31
C MET A 233 9.99 8.48 3.20
N GLY A 234 10.19 9.38 2.24
CA GLY A 234 11.28 9.29 1.26
C GLY A 234 11.04 8.27 0.14
N SER A 235 9.83 8.23 -0.43
CA SER A 235 9.55 7.38 -1.60
C SER A 235 10.21 7.99 -2.86
N SER A 236 10.91 7.17 -3.65
CA SER A 236 11.51 7.65 -4.92
C SER A 236 10.45 8.01 -5.97
N ALA A 237 9.30 7.33 -5.93
CA ALA A 237 8.13 7.58 -6.78
C ALA A 237 6.96 8.13 -5.95
N GLY A 238 5.72 7.81 -6.31
CA GLY A 238 4.53 8.16 -5.51
C GLY A 238 4.48 7.44 -4.16
N ALA A 239 3.56 7.81 -3.28
CA ALA A 239 3.44 7.13 -1.99
C ALA A 239 2.46 5.94 -2.06
N ILE A 240 1.31 6.13 -2.70
CA ILE A 240 0.24 5.14 -2.78
C ILE A 240 -0.16 4.97 -4.25
N ALA A 241 -0.11 3.75 -4.76
CA ALA A 241 -0.59 3.42 -6.09
C ALA A 241 -1.64 2.31 -6.03
N PHE A 242 -2.80 2.58 -6.61
CA PHE A 242 -3.80 1.58 -6.93
C PHE A 242 -3.77 1.32 -8.44
N ALA A 243 -3.36 0.11 -8.80
CA ALA A 243 -3.04 -0.30 -10.17
C ALA A 243 -3.59 -1.68 -10.55
N PRO A 244 -4.93 -1.89 -10.64
CA PRO A 244 -5.50 -3.17 -11.05
C PRO A 244 -4.87 -3.71 -12.33
N ASP A 245 -4.53 -4.99 -12.32
CA ASP A 245 -3.89 -5.67 -13.46
C ASP A 245 -4.91 -6.34 -14.41
N ARG A 246 -6.20 -6.23 -14.06
CA ARG A 246 -7.35 -6.65 -14.85
C ARG A 246 -8.47 -5.63 -14.76
N ALA A 247 -9.47 -5.78 -15.63
CA ALA A 247 -10.71 -5.03 -15.50
C ALA A 247 -11.34 -5.30 -14.13
N CYS A 248 -11.68 -4.23 -13.41
CA CYS A 248 -12.04 -4.32 -12.00
C CYS A 248 -13.11 -3.27 -11.64
N ALA A 249 -14.18 -3.71 -10.97
CA ALA A 249 -15.16 -2.84 -10.36
C ALA A 249 -14.85 -2.66 -8.87
N VAL A 250 -14.55 -1.42 -8.46
CA VAL A 250 -14.16 -1.08 -7.09
C VAL A 250 -15.29 -0.37 -6.39
N GLN A 251 -15.73 -0.88 -5.24
CA GLN A 251 -16.78 -0.21 -4.47
C GLN A 251 -16.24 0.98 -3.69
N THR A 252 -15.14 0.82 -2.96
CA THR A 252 -14.57 1.91 -2.14
C THR A 252 -13.05 1.90 -2.12
N VAL A 253 -12.47 3.09 -2.34
CA VAL A 253 -11.07 3.41 -2.06
C VAL A 253 -11.05 4.54 -1.01
N ASP A 254 -10.53 4.28 0.18
CA ASP A 254 -10.36 5.26 1.27
C ASP A 254 -8.87 5.44 1.58
N VAL A 255 -8.35 6.63 1.31
CA VAL A 255 -6.99 7.05 1.67
C VAL A 255 -7.11 8.16 2.70
N SER A 256 -6.90 7.83 3.98
CA SER A 256 -7.20 8.75 5.08
C SER A 256 -6.13 8.87 6.14
N SER A 257 -5.89 10.10 6.64
CA SER A 257 -5.06 10.32 7.82
C SER A 257 -3.63 9.79 7.68
N ASN A 258 -3.06 9.78 6.47
CA ASN A 258 -1.67 9.37 6.24
C ASN A 258 -0.71 10.56 6.29
N LEU A 259 0.51 10.32 6.74
CA LEU A 259 1.63 11.24 6.71
C LEU A 259 2.63 10.78 5.62
N LEU A 260 2.59 11.43 4.46
CA LEU A 260 3.34 11.07 3.25
C LEU A 260 4.47 12.09 3.05
N LEU A 261 5.64 11.80 3.59
CA LEU A 261 6.76 12.74 3.64
C LEU A 261 7.77 12.49 2.53
N ASN A 262 8.32 13.56 1.96
CA ASN A 262 9.42 13.52 0.99
C ASN A 262 9.11 12.60 -0.20
N VAL A 263 7.88 12.66 -0.70
CA VAL A 263 7.41 11.87 -1.83
C VAL A 263 8.11 12.31 -3.12
N ASN A 264 8.29 11.37 -4.05
CA ASN A 264 8.88 11.58 -5.37
C ASN A 264 10.32 12.11 -5.32
N ALA A 265 11.19 11.45 -4.55
CA ALA A 265 12.60 11.82 -4.48
C ALA A 265 13.35 11.66 -5.81
N SER A 266 12.80 10.92 -6.79
CA SER A 266 13.36 10.86 -8.16
C SER A 266 13.18 12.16 -8.96
N GLY A 267 12.26 13.04 -8.54
CA GLY A 267 11.94 14.28 -9.27
C GLY A 267 11.20 14.06 -10.59
N ALA A 268 10.70 12.85 -10.85
CA ALA A 268 9.97 12.54 -12.08
C ALA A 268 8.60 13.25 -12.09
N SER A 269 8.33 14.01 -13.15
CA SER A 269 7.13 14.85 -13.27
C SER A 269 5.82 14.07 -13.40
N ASP A 270 5.89 12.80 -13.81
CA ASP A 270 4.75 11.89 -13.97
C ASP A 270 4.28 11.26 -12.65
N LYS A 271 4.98 11.52 -11.54
CA LYS A 271 4.61 10.96 -10.22
C LYS A 271 3.63 11.85 -9.49
N ARG A 272 2.85 11.22 -8.62
CA ARG A 272 1.79 11.80 -7.78
C ARG A 272 1.93 11.22 -6.38
N ALA A 273 1.40 11.88 -5.36
CA ALA A 273 1.37 11.27 -4.02
C ALA A 273 0.47 10.04 -4.00
N ILE A 274 -0.71 10.17 -4.61
CA ILE A 274 -1.72 9.13 -4.71
C ILE A 274 -2.04 8.94 -6.19
N THR A 275 -1.97 7.70 -6.68
CA THR A 275 -2.30 7.36 -8.06
C THR A 275 -3.35 6.26 -8.12
N ILE A 276 -4.35 6.47 -8.97
CA ILE A 276 -5.36 5.49 -9.34
C ILE A 276 -5.27 5.34 -10.85
N ARG A 277 -4.95 4.14 -11.31
CA ARG A 277 -4.81 3.85 -12.75
C ARG A 277 -5.04 2.37 -13.00
N PRO A 278 -5.51 1.93 -14.17
CA PRO A 278 -5.25 0.56 -14.57
C PRO A 278 -3.76 0.33 -14.84
N SER A 279 -3.29 -0.91 -14.75
CA SER A 279 -1.92 -1.27 -15.13
C SER A 279 -1.63 -1.09 -16.62
N SER A 280 -2.69 -1.14 -17.45
CA SER A 280 -2.64 -1.00 -18.90
C SER A 280 -3.87 -0.22 -19.39
N SER A 281 -3.73 0.54 -20.48
CA SER A 281 -4.76 1.46 -20.98
C SER A 281 -5.99 0.77 -21.61
N ASP A 282 -5.93 -0.54 -21.85
CA ASP A 282 -7.04 -1.36 -22.34
C ASP A 282 -7.96 -1.88 -21.22
N LEU A 283 -7.54 -1.77 -19.96
CA LEU A 283 -8.32 -2.25 -18.83
C LEU A 283 -9.37 -1.24 -18.39
N THR A 284 -10.60 -1.71 -18.21
CA THR A 284 -11.68 -0.90 -17.63
C THR A 284 -11.67 -1.06 -16.11
N VAL A 285 -11.33 0.02 -15.41
CA VAL A 285 -11.39 0.11 -13.94
C VAL A 285 -12.43 1.14 -13.57
N THR A 286 -13.42 0.77 -12.75
CA THR A 286 -14.40 1.71 -12.20
C THR A 286 -14.28 1.79 -10.69
N VAL A 287 -14.56 2.96 -10.12
CA VAL A 287 -14.52 3.23 -8.68
C VAL A 287 -15.82 3.92 -8.29
N ALA A 288 -16.67 3.25 -7.52
CA ALA A 288 -17.93 3.83 -7.07
C ALA A 288 -17.70 5.00 -6.10
N LYS A 289 -16.83 4.81 -5.09
CA LYS A 289 -16.45 5.87 -4.16
C LYS A 289 -14.94 5.94 -3.95
N LEU A 290 -14.38 7.13 -4.18
CA LEU A 290 -13.04 7.50 -3.79
C LEU A 290 -13.10 8.56 -2.67
N SER A 291 -12.48 8.27 -1.53
CA SER A 291 -12.32 9.23 -0.44
C SER A 291 -10.83 9.44 -0.16
N ILE A 292 -10.38 10.69 -0.26
CA ILE A 292 -9.02 11.11 0.10
C ILE A 292 -9.15 12.22 1.13
N ARG A 293 -8.81 11.93 2.39
CA ARG A 293 -9.10 12.87 3.48
C ARG A 293 -8.05 12.93 4.56
N ASP A 294 -7.87 14.12 5.13
CA ASP A 294 -7.06 14.30 6.34
C ASP A 294 -5.59 13.84 6.16
N ASN A 295 -5.07 13.76 4.93
CA ASN A 295 -3.69 13.36 4.65
C ASN A 295 -2.77 14.58 4.67
N THR A 296 -1.52 14.40 5.11
CA THR A 296 -0.45 15.39 5.00
C THR A 296 0.62 14.89 4.05
N VAL A 297 1.02 15.72 3.09
CA VAL A 297 1.95 15.35 2.02
C VAL A 297 3.05 16.40 1.88
N THR A 298 4.30 15.94 1.82
CA THR A 298 5.44 16.75 1.37
C THR A 298 6.17 16.05 0.22
N TYR A 299 6.85 16.82 -0.62
CA TYR A 299 7.56 16.29 -1.79
C TYR A 299 9.05 16.58 -1.70
N ALA A 300 9.86 15.60 -2.08
CA ALA A 300 11.31 15.76 -2.25
C ALA A 300 11.68 16.26 -3.66
N GLY A 301 10.80 16.06 -4.65
CA GLY A 301 11.01 16.48 -6.04
C GLY A 301 9.75 17.04 -6.69
N THR A 302 9.92 17.56 -7.92
CA THR A 302 8.82 18.14 -8.69
C THR A 302 7.71 17.12 -8.94
N THR A 303 6.56 17.34 -8.32
CA THR A 303 5.39 16.46 -8.45
C THR A 303 4.26 17.26 -9.06
N LEU A 304 3.73 16.82 -10.20
CA LEU A 304 2.58 17.48 -10.82
C LEU A 304 1.31 17.01 -10.11
N TYR A 305 0.57 17.86 -9.42
CA TYR A 305 -0.65 17.47 -8.68
C TYR A 305 -0.46 16.40 -7.57
N PRO A 306 -1.27 16.44 -6.49
CA PRO A 306 -1.19 15.42 -5.44
C PRO A 306 -1.84 14.09 -5.84
N VAL A 307 -2.94 14.13 -6.62
CA VAL A 307 -3.71 12.96 -7.02
C VAL A 307 -3.69 12.80 -8.54
N GLY A 308 -3.35 11.60 -9.03
CA GLY A 308 -3.45 11.26 -10.45
C GLY A 308 -4.47 10.18 -10.74
N MET A 309 -5.18 10.35 -11.85
CA MET A 309 -6.15 9.40 -12.40
C MET A 309 -5.81 9.08 -13.86
N SER A 310 -4.70 8.38 -14.06
CA SER A 310 -4.14 8.18 -15.39
C SER A 310 -4.72 6.93 -16.07
N ASN A 311 -4.89 6.98 -17.40
CA ASN A 311 -5.43 5.87 -18.21
C ASN A 311 -6.82 5.36 -17.79
N MET A 312 -7.58 6.14 -17.02
CA MET A 312 -8.94 5.80 -16.67
C MET A 312 -9.92 6.29 -17.74
N GLN A 313 -11.09 5.67 -17.85
CA GLN A 313 -12.16 6.17 -18.72
C GLN A 313 -12.85 7.38 -18.07
N ALA A 314 -13.36 8.33 -18.87
CA ALA A 314 -14.16 9.43 -18.33
C ALA A 314 -15.31 8.88 -17.47
N SER A 315 -15.59 9.50 -16.31
CA SER A 315 -16.58 9.00 -15.34
C SER A 315 -16.31 7.61 -14.76
N ALA A 316 -15.10 7.05 -14.92
CA ALA A 316 -14.73 5.80 -14.27
C ALA A 316 -14.77 5.90 -12.74
N VAL A 317 -14.60 7.09 -12.17
CA VAL A 317 -14.86 7.36 -10.75
C VAL A 317 -16.23 8.03 -10.62
N ALA A 318 -17.19 7.37 -9.97
CA ALA A 318 -18.54 7.92 -9.83
C ALA A 318 -18.56 9.10 -8.84
N THR A 319 -18.00 8.91 -7.64
CA THR A 319 -17.87 9.98 -6.65
C THR A 319 -16.44 10.05 -6.10
N ALA A 320 -15.87 11.24 -6.12
CA ALA A 320 -14.60 11.56 -5.47
C ALA A 320 -14.80 12.63 -4.38
N GLU A 321 -14.47 12.30 -3.15
CA GLU A 321 -14.44 13.20 -1.99
C GLU A 321 -12.98 13.45 -1.60
N ILE A 322 -12.46 14.65 -1.91
CA ILE A 322 -11.09 15.03 -1.57
C ILE A 322 -11.15 16.20 -0.58
N VAL A 323 -11.00 15.90 0.71
CA VAL A 323 -11.33 16.88 1.77
C VAL A 323 -10.29 16.95 2.88
N ARG A 324 -10.00 18.17 3.36
CA ARG A 324 -9.11 18.41 4.52
C ARG A 324 -7.70 17.81 4.38
N ASN A 325 -7.16 17.75 3.16
CA ASN A 325 -5.78 17.29 2.96
C ASN A 325 -4.82 18.49 3.01
N ASP A 326 -3.68 18.31 3.65
CA ASP A 326 -2.52 19.18 3.46
C ASP A 326 -1.62 18.61 2.37
N PHE A 327 -1.83 19.02 1.12
CA PHE A 327 -1.07 18.47 0.01
C PHE A 327 0.30 19.12 -0.16
N GLY A 328 0.72 20.05 0.70
CA GLY A 328 2.00 20.73 0.59
C GLY A 328 2.08 21.61 -0.66
N ALA A 329 3.18 21.50 -1.42
CA ALA A 329 3.46 22.37 -2.56
C ALA A 329 3.74 21.60 -3.88
N PRO A 330 2.78 20.83 -4.43
CA PRO A 330 2.94 20.24 -5.77
C PRO A 330 2.94 21.33 -6.86
N THR A 331 3.54 21.04 -8.01
CA THR A 331 3.46 21.90 -9.20
C THR A 331 2.12 21.65 -9.90
N MET A 332 1.36 22.70 -10.22
CA MET A 332 0.03 22.55 -10.84
C MET A 332 -0.15 23.50 -12.03
N PRO A 333 0.42 23.16 -13.19
CA PRO A 333 0.52 24.07 -14.34
C PRO A 333 -0.82 24.30 -15.07
N TYR A 334 -1.84 23.49 -14.81
CA TYR A 334 -3.16 23.57 -15.48
C TYR A 334 -4.29 23.99 -14.53
N GLY A 335 -3.94 24.55 -13.36
CA GLY A 335 -4.89 25.12 -12.41
C GLY A 335 -4.80 24.49 -11.02
N ASN A 336 -5.40 25.18 -10.04
CA ASN A 336 -5.36 24.76 -8.65
C ASN A 336 -6.46 23.73 -8.34
N ARG A 337 -6.17 22.45 -8.59
CA ARG A 337 -7.09 21.32 -8.35
C ARG A 337 -6.32 20.18 -7.70
N SER A 338 -6.98 19.33 -6.91
CA SER A 338 -6.29 18.17 -6.31
C SER A 338 -6.00 17.07 -7.33
N ILE A 339 -6.75 17.02 -8.44
CA ILE A 339 -6.64 16.03 -9.50
C ILE A 339 -6.06 16.68 -10.76
N ASP A 340 -5.15 15.98 -11.42
CA ASP A 340 -4.64 16.36 -12.73
C ASP A 340 -5.76 16.45 -13.78
N SER A 341 -5.93 17.62 -14.39
CA SER A 341 -6.95 17.87 -15.42
C SER A 341 -6.55 17.46 -16.83
N ASN A 342 -5.27 17.14 -17.07
CA ASN A 342 -4.80 16.68 -18.38
C ASN A 342 -5.11 15.21 -18.63
N ASP A 343 -5.24 14.43 -17.56
CA ASP A 343 -5.91 13.14 -17.64
C ASP A 343 -7.41 13.44 -17.77
N VAL A 344 -8.03 13.09 -18.90
CA VAL A 344 -9.44 13.35 -19.31
C VAL A 344 -10.49 12.68 -18.39
N VAL A 345 -10.11 12.39 -17.16
CA VAL A 345 -10.81 11.54 -16.20
C VAL A 345 -11.28 12.40 -15.04
N ALA A 346 -12.25 13.26 -15.32
CA ALA A 346 -13.02 13.86 -14.24
C ALA A 346 -13.93 12.78 -13.63
N PRO A 347 -13.95 12.65 -12.29
CA PRO A 347 -15.02 11.93 -11.60
C PRO A 347 -16.39 12.49 -12.02
N SER A 348 -17.44 11.65 -12.04
CA SER A 348 -18.79 12.12 -12.35
C SER A 348 -19.25 13.17 -11.33
N GLN A 349 -18.85 13.01 -10.07
CA GLN A 349 -19.03 13.99 -9.01
C GLN A 349 -17.71 14.18 -8.24
N LEU A 350 -17.26 15.43 -8.17
CA LEU A 350 -16.06 15.82 -7.42
C LEU A 350 -16.44 16.79 -6.30
N PHE A 351 -16.17 16.38 -5.06
CA PHE A 351 -16.35 17.19 -3.85
C PHE A 351 -14.99 17.54 -3.27
N GLU A 352 -14.55 18.78 -3.46
CA GLU A 352 -13.31 19.30 -2.90
C GLU A 352 -13.61 20.34 -1.82
N SER A 353 -13.04 20.18 -0.64
CA SER A 353 -13.16 21.19 0.43
C SER A 353 -11.95 21.17 1.37
N SER A 354 -11.53 22.35 1.81
CA SER A 354 -10.48 22.52 2.82
C SER A 354 -9.15 21.82 2.52
N ASN A 355 -8.79 21.63 1.25
CA ASN A 355 -7.46 21.15 0.89
C ASN A 355 -6.46 22.31 0.85
N ASN A 356 -5.28 22.14 1.43
CA ASN A 356 -4.15 23.05 1.27
C ASN A 356 -3.43 22.71 -0.05
N LEU A 357 -3.64 23.54 -1.07
CA LEU A 357 -3.05 23.41 -2.39
C LEU A 357 -2.35 24.74 -2.77
N PRO A 358 -1.18 24.71 -3.43
CA PRO A 358 -0.47 25.92 -3.80
C PRO A 358 -1.12 26.58 -5.03
N GLY A 359 -1.45 27.87 -4.94
CA GLY A 359 -2.04 28.63 -6.05
C GLY A 359 -3.39 29.26 -5.69
N GLN A 360 -4.07 29.85 -6.67
CA GLN A 360 -5.29 30.64 -6.47
C GLN A 360 -6.41 29.81 -5.82
N ARG A 361 -6.71 30.08 -4.55
CA ARG A 361 -7.81 29.51 -3.77
C ARG A 361 -9.13 30.17 -4.18
N ALA A 362 -10.14 29.42 -4.62
CA ALA A 362 -11.47 29.96 -4.93
C ALA A 362 -12.49 29.62 -3.82
N THR A 363 -13.10 30.64 -3.20
CA THR A 363 -14.08 30.50 -2.10
C THR A 363 -15.38 31.27 -2.42
N ARG A 364 -16.41 31.17 -1.56
CA ARG A 364 -17.63 31.99 -1.64
C ARG A 364 -17.82 32.77 -0.34
N GLY A 365 -18.28 34.02 -0.45
CA GLY A 365 -18.55 34.89 0.70
C GLY A 365 -19.29 36.15 0.29
N THR A 366 -19.81 36.91 1.25
CA THR A 366 -20.49 38.20 1.00
C THR A 366 -19.53 39.40 1.00
N ALA A 367 -18.25 39.16 1.29
CA ALA A 367 -17.18 40.15 1.35
C ALA A 367 -15.82 39.45 1.15
N PRO A 368 -14.72 40.19 0.86
CA PRO A 368 -13.39 39.63 0.96
C PRO A 368 -13.06 39.18 2.40
N PRO A 369 -12.31 38.08 2.58
CA PRO A 369 -11.83 37.60 3.87
C PRO A 369 -11.03 38.66 4.65
N THR A 370 -11.32 38.77 5.95
CA THR A 370 -10.61 39.66 6.88
C THR A 370 -9.62 38.93 7.79
N ASP A 371 -9.53 37.60 7.66
CA ASP A 371 -8.62 36.71 8.40
C ASP A 371 -8.13 35.57 7.49
N GLY A 372 -7.21 34.75 8.01
CA GLY A 372 -6.57 33.65 7.28
C GLY A 372 -5.50 34.11 6.29
N SER A 373 -4.62 33.19 5.87
CA SER A 373 -3.56 33.48 4.90
C SER A 373 -4.04 33.25 3.47
N TRP A 374 -3.76 34.21 2.58
CA TRP A 374 -4.22 34.20 1.18
C TRP A 374 -3.07 34.51 0.23
N ALA A 375 -2.99 33.80 -0.89
CA ALA A 375 -2.01 33.99 -1.94
C ALA A 375 -2.52 34.95 -3.03
N ILE A 376 -1.60 35.55 -3.79
CA ILE A 376 -1.97 36.40 -4.93
C ILE A 376 -2.77 35.56 -5.92
N GLY A 377 -3.95 36.08 -6.25
CA GLY A 377 -4.87 35.51 -7.21
C GLY A 377 -5.97 34.64 -6.60
N ASP A 378 -5.93 34.35 -5.30
CA ASP A 378 -7.07 33.73 -4.61
C ASP A 378 -8.34 34.52 -4.91
N ALA A 379 -9.45 33.84 -5.15
CA ALA A 379 -10.72 34.45 -5.52
C ALA A 379 -11.82 34.12 -4.49
N VAL A 380 -12.73 35.07 -4.31
CA VAL A 380 -13.95 34.91 -3.51
C VAL A 380 -15.11 35.27 -4.43
N THR A 381 -15.95 34.30 -4.78
CA THR A 381 -17.20 34.56 -5.50
C THR A 381 -18.23 35.13 -4.54
N ASN A 382 -18.83 36.27 -4.89
CA ASN A 382 -19.86 36.91 -4.08
C ASN A 382 -21.08 35.99 -3.97
N SER A 383 -21.44 35.61 -2.75
CA SER A 383 -22.63 34.77 -2.49
C SER A 383 -23.94 35.57 -2.46
N ASN A 384 -23.87 36.90 -2.42
CA ASN A 384 -25.02 37.80 -2.52
C ASN A 384 -24.75 38.97 -3.50
N PRO A 385 -24.64 38.68 -4.80
CA PRO A 385 -24.28 39.65 -5.84
C PRO A 385 -25.31 40.78 -6.06
N ALA A 386 -26.50 40.68 -5.45
CA ALA A 386 -27.62 41.61 -5.66
C ALA A 386 -27.74 42.72 -4.60
N SER A 387 -26.91 42.74 -3.55
CA SER A 387 -27.01 43.81 -2.54
C SER A 387 -26.45 45.12 -3.10
N ALA A 388 -27.16 46.24 -2.87
CA ALA A 388 -26.72 47.59 -3.28
C ALA A 388 -25.33 47.97 -2.74
N SER A 389 -24.87 47.29 -1.69
CA SER A 389 -23.55 47.45 -1.07
C SER A 389 -22.40 46.71 -1.77
N SER A 390 -22.67 45.76 -2.69
CA SER A 390 -21.60 45.07 -3.43
C SER A 390 -22.09 44.45 -4.75
N PRO A 391 -22.25 45.27 -5.82
CA PRO A 391 -22.70 44.81 -7.14
C PRO A 391 -21.55 44.20 -7.93
N VAL A 392 -20.89 43.18 -7.38
CA VAL A 392 -19.71 42.54 -7.99
C VAL A 392 -19.85 41.03 -7.96
N VAL A 393 -19.36 40.35 -9.00
CA VAL A 393 -19.31 38.89 -9.10
C VAL A 393 -18.39 38.30 -8.04
N GLY A 394 -17.33 39.02 -7.65
CA GLY A 394 -16.42 38.55 -6.61
C GLY A 394 -15.23 39.47 -6.35
N TRP A 395 -14.25 38.93 -5.63
CA TRP A 395 -12.98 39.57 -5.29
C TRP A 395 -11.81 38.64 -5.61
N VAL A 396 -10.67 39.22 -5.96
CA VAL A 396 -9.40 38.55 -6.18
C VAL A 396 -8.30 39.16 -5.31
N CYS A 397 -7.50 38.34 -4.66
CA CYS A 397 -6.37 38.76 -3.85
C CYS A 397 -5.26 39.28 -4.77
N THR A 398 -4.81 40.51 -4.58
CA THR A 398 -3.74 41.15 -5.38
C THR A 398 -2.41 41.26 -4.65
N ALA A 399 -2.39 41.05 -3.33
CA ALA A 399 -1.16 40.94 -2.54
C ALA A 399 -1.36 39.89 -1.44
N ALA A 400 -0.43 38.94 -1.32
CA ALA A 400 -0.52 37.88 -0.32
C ALA A 400 -0.41 38.45 1.12
N GLY A 401 -1.08 37.83 2.09
CA GLY A 401 -1.09 38.32 3.49
C GLY A 401 -2.02 37.56 4.43
N THR A 402 -2.10 38.02 5.69
CA THR A 402 -3.02 37.53 6.73
C THR A 402 -3.83 38.69 7.35
N PRO A 403 -4.95 39.13 6.74
CA PRO A 403 -5.47 38.68 5.44
C PRO A 403 -4.69 39.26 4.24
N GLY A 404 -4.94 38.72 3.05
CA GLY A 404 -4.45 39.29 1.80
C GLY A 404 -5.13 40.62 1.44
N THR A 405 -4.61 41.33 0.43
CA THR A 405 -5.21 42.55 -0.13
C THR A 405 -6.12 42.18 -1.29
N TRP A 406 -7.38 42.64 -1.30
CA TRP A 406 -8.39 42.20 -2.26
C TRP A 406 -8.87 43.31 -3.21
N LYS A 407 -9.12 42.96 -4.48
CA LYS A 407 -9.80 43.81 -5.47
C LYS A 407 -11.06 43.13 -5.98
N SER A 408 -12.15 43.90 -6.12
CA SER A 408 -13.38 43.40 -6.72
C SER A 408 -13.26 43.21 -8.24
N TYR A 409 -14.01 42.28 -8.81
CA TYR A 409 -14.17 42.09 -10.25
C TYR A 409 -15.61 41.73 -10.65
N GLY A 410 -15.92 41.88 -11.94
CA GLY A 410 -17.24 41.57 -12.50
C GLY A 410 -18.32 42.46 -11.93
N ALA A 411 -18.21 43.78 -12.13
CA ALA A 411 -19.29 44.70 -11.77
C ALA A 411 -20.59 44.30 -12.47
N LEU A 412 -21.70 44.35 -11.74
CA LEU A 412 -23.04 44.01 -12.21
C LEU A 412 -23.78 45.33 -12.48
N SER A 413 -24.18 45.55 -13.75
CA SER A 413 -24.81 46.77 -14.26
C SER A 413 -26.30 46.61 -14.51
#